data_AF-V2X4W3-F1
#
_entry.id   AF-V2X4W3-F1
#
_cell.length_a   1.000
_cell.length_b   1.000
_cell.length_c   1.000
_cell.angle_alpha   90.00
_cell.angle_beta   90.00
_cell.angle_gamma   90.00
#
_symmetry.space_group_name_H-M   'P 1'
#
loop_
_entity.id
_entity.type
_entity.pdbx_description
1 polymer ?
#
loop_
_entity_poly.entity_id
_entity_poly.type
_entity_poly.pdbx_seq_one_letter_code
_entity_poly.pdbx_strand_id
1 'polypeptide(L)'
;MWSALFAFTLLASHANALLRFPCAQHTVTRADPLISPGEVSAHVHQVVGGNSFDFEMPTGYDLQTSTCSTCSIKENKSNYWTPTLYFQSPKNGTFKRVAQKPGGLTGNPNGGMVVYYIQIGQVTAFPKGFRMISGDPYLRSYNSSIDDSRSIMMRCLETDLTSGKDYYGMPTTKCKGGVRSQINFPTCWDGKNVDTPNHKDHVRYAIGASFGNFGQGCPSTHPVQLPLLFLETVAVSNHFVWAMGDPTGFGYHGDYMMGWPADTLKAAMAQCNDASGQISACPVLTSRSEQEMNDCAVPNRVEEDLGGWLTELPGCNPIYKGPGRAPLTTGCGAPETVLPKDTVTFLKSDISGWTPVGCASENNGETLLSGAKTTIAMMSVEKCLNYCNTQNLSYAGIKGTACSCSNSVNTSKFSKSYACDKVCTGDSNEFCGSDNRIAVYSGKGAIELPPEPSATSPSNPPTSTPSNPGGGGGGGATVPKWGQCGGIGWSGGTVCEAGTTCRAQNPYYSQCL
;
A
#
# COMPACT_ATOMS: atom_id res chain seq x y z
N MET A 1 -23.92 15.79 -10.05
CA MET A 1 -25.05 15.09 -9.40
C MET A 1 -24.59 14.55 -8.06
N TRP A 2 -24.84 15.30 -6.98
CA TRP A 2 -24.73 14.86 -5.59
C TRP A 2 -25.90 13.91 -5.24
N SER A 3 -26.13 12.90 -6.08
CA SER A 3 -27.41 12.16 -6.11
C SER A 3 -27.29 10.70 -5.69
N ALA A 4 -26.09 10.20 -5.36
CA ALA A 4 -25.93 8.82 -4.90
C ALA A 4 -26.13 8.64 -3.38
N LEU A 5 -26.15 9.72 -2.59
CA LEU A 5 -26.29 9.65 -1.12
C LEU A 5 -27.72 9.92 -0.61
N PHE A 6 -28.63 10.42 -1.45
CA PHE A 6 -29.98 10.84 -1.00
C PHE A 6 -31.13 9.89 -1.40
N ALA A 7 -30.87 8.75 -2.03
CA ALA A 7 -31.89 7.73 -2.28
C ALA A 7 -32.10 6.77 -1.07
N PHE A 8 -31.78 7.21 0.15
CA PHE A 8 -31.82 6.37 1.36
C PHE A 8 -33.04 6.59 2.26
N THR A 9 -34.01 7.42 1.88
CA THR A 9 -35.01 7.92 2.85
C THR A 9 -36.36 7.21 2.92
N LEU A 10 -36.60 6.06 2.24
CA LEU A 10 -37.94 5.44 2.27
C LEU A 10 -38.05 3.93 2.54
N LEU A 11 -37.00 3.26 3.05
CA LEU A 11 -37.11 1.89 3.57
C LEU A 11 -36.22 1.68 4.83
N ALA A 12 -36.64 2.23 5.96
CA ALA A 12 -35.99 1.99 7.26
C ALA A 12 -36.42 0.63 7.84
N SER A 13 -35.51 -0.36 7.84
CA SER A 13 -35.43 -1.44 8.85
C SER A 13 -34.19 -2.35 8.77
N HIS A 14 -33.25 -2.11 7.84
CA HIS A 14 -32.01 -2.89 7.79
C HIS A 14 -30.84 -1.92 7.82
N ALA A 15 -29.95 -2.06 8.80
CA ALA A 15 -28.83 -1.15 9.05
C ALA A 15 -28.02 -0.90 7.75
N ASN A 16 -27.56 0.35 7.57
CA ASN A 16 -26.63 0.75 6.52
C ASN A 16 -25.46 1.48 7.20
N ALA A 17 -24.66 0.72 7.95
CA ALA A 17 -23.42 1.23 8.51
C ALA A 17 -22.46 1.68 7.40
N LEU A 18 -21.83 2.83 7.62
CA LEU A 18 -20.82 3.39 6.74
C LEU A 18 -19.61 3.74 7.59
N LEU A 19 -18.46 3.12 7.30
CA LEU A 19 -17.18 3.57 7.81
C LEU A 19 -16.48 4.28 6.68
N ARG A 20 -16.03 5.50 6.92
CA ARG A 20 -15.23 6.29 5.99
C ARG A 20 -14.07 6.90 6.75
N PHE A 21 -12.86 6.49 6.43
CA PHE A 21 -11.69 6.94 7.17
C PHE A 21 -10.45 7.13 6.29
N PRO A 22 -9.63 8.15 6.60
CA PRO A 22 -8.32 8.31 5.97
C PRO A 22 -7.34 7.25 6.48
N CYS A 23 -6.39 6.90 5.62
CA CYS A 23 -5.13 6.29 6.00
C CYS A 23 -3.97 7.06 5.37
N ALA A 24 -2.97 7.42 6.16
CA ALA A 24 -1.72 8.02 5.67
C ALA A 24 -0.90 7.01 4.87
N GLN A 25 0.04 7.50 4.05
CA GLN A 25 1.00 6.67 3.34
C GLN A 25 1.88 5.92 4.34
N HIS A 26 1.90 4.60 4.24
CA HIS A 26 2.74 3.76 5.10
C HIS A 26 4.11 3.52 4.48
N THR A 27 4.13 3.03 3.25
CA THR A 27 5.34 2.86 2.46
C THR A 27 4.99 2.89 0.97
N VAL A 28 6.00 3.15 0.14
CA VAL A 28 5.90 3.04 -1.31
C VAL A 28 7.06 2.20 -1.77
N THR A 29 6.75 1.03 -2.32
CA THR A 29 7.75 0.01 -2.66
C THR A 29 7.16 -0.99 -3.66
N ARG A 30 8.01 -1.78 -4.29
CA ARG A 30 7.59 -2.97 -5.06
C ARG A 30 7.40 -4.14 -4.11
N ALA A 31 6.34 -4.07 -3.31
CA ALA A 31 5.93 -5.16 -2.41
C ALA A 31 4.47 -5.52 -2.67
N ASP A 32 4.22 -6.80 -2.89
CA ASP A 32 2.89 -7.37 -3.04
C ASP A 32 2.91 -8.79 -2.46
N PRO A 33 2.76 -8.95 -1.14
CA PRO A 33 2.87 -10.26 -0.51
C PRO A 33 1.75 -11.24 -0.88
N LEU A 34 0.69 -10.78 -1.56
CA LEU A 34 -0.35 -11.66 -2.10
C LEU A 34 0.10 -12.27 -3.43
N ILE A 35 0.64 -11.45 -4.32
CA ILE A 35 1.07 -11.93 -5.65
C ILE A 35 2.49 -12.53 -5.62
N SER A 36 3.41 -11.88 -4.90
CA SER A 36 4.85 -12.18 -4.89
C SER A 36 5.37 -12.33 -3.44
N PRO A 37 4.91 -13.34 -2.67
CA PRO A 37 5.32 -13.51 -1.28
C PRO A 37 6.85 -13.73 -1.17
N GLY A 38 7.51 -12.86 -0.42
CA GLY A 38 8.95 -12.87 -0.14
C GLY A 38 9.81 -12.22 -1.22
N GLU A 39 9.21 -11.80 -2.35
CA GLU A 39 9.92 -11.36 -3.55
C GLU A 39 9.59 -9.91 -3.90
N VAL A 40 10.43 -9.28 -4.71
CA VAL A 40 10.14 -7.94 -5.22
C VAL A 40 8.99 -8.02 -6.23
N SER A 41 7.96 -7.19 -6.01
CA SER A 41 6.78 -7.11 -6.89
C SER A 41 7.13 -6.61 -8.30
N ALA A 42 6.28 -6.93 -9.27
CA ALA A 42 6.42 -6.50 -10.65
C ALA A 42 6.30 -4.97 -10.82
N HIS A 43 5.52 -4.28 -9.97
CA HIS A 43 5.36 -2.83 -10.05
C HIS A 43 5.19 -2.21 -8.67
N VAL A 44 5.24 -0.87 -8.61
CA VAL A 44 5.27 -0.11 -7.36
C VAL A 44 3.86 0.11 -6.82
N HIS A 45 3.68 -0.22 -5.55
CA HIS A 45 2.46 0.02 -4.80
C HIS A 45 2.66 1.09 -3.73
N GLN A 46 1.60 1.85 -3.47
CA GLN A 46 1.44 2.56 -2.21
C GLN A 46 0.72 1.64 -1.24
N VAL A 47 1.30 1.48 -0.06
CA VAL A 47 0.73 0.68 1.03
C VAL A 47 0.23 1.62 2.12
N VAL A 48 -0.90 1.26 2.76
CA VAL A 48 -1.42 1.88 3.98
C VAL A 48 -1.84 0.78 4.98
N GLY A 49 -1.98 1.13 6.26
CA GLY A 49 -2.50 0.23 7.28
C GLY A 49 -1.56 -0.05 8.44
N GLY A 50 -1.68 -1.26 8.99
CA GLY A 50 -0.87 -1.76 10.10
C GLY A 50 0.61 -1.96 9.74
N ASN A 51 1.47 -1.80 10.72
CA ASN A 51 2.92 -1.78 10.54
C ASN A 51 3.63 -3.14 10.59
N SER A 52 2.87 -4.21 10.77
CA SER A 52 3.33 -5.57 10.54
C SER A 52 3.35 -5.93 9.05
N PHE A 53 3.04 -5.00 8.13
CA PHE A 53 3.15 -5.22 6.68
C PHE A 53 4.54 -5.69 6.30
N ASP A 54 4.63 -6.70 5.45
CA ASP A 54 5.89 -7.30 5.06
C ASP A 54 5.82 -7.96 3.67
N PHE A 55 6.98 -8.34 3.12
CA PHE A 55 7.05 -8.99 1.81
C PHE A 55 6.51 -10.44 1.82
N GLU A 56 6.61 -11.18 2.94
CA GLU A 56 6.26 -12.62 2.96
C GLU A 56 4.80 -12.92 3.34
N MET A 57 4.22 -12.13 4.25
CA MET A 57 2.90 -12.29 4.91
C MET A 57 2.14 -13.60 4.59
N PRO A 58 2.54 -14.73 5.21
CA PRO A 58 1.98 -16.04 4.89
C PRO A 58 0.50 -16.19 5.24
N THR A 59 -0.14 -17.25 4.76
CA THR A 59 -1.53 -17.58 5.14
C THR A 59 -1.67 -17.64 6.67
N GLY A 60 -2.65 -16.92 7.22
CA GLY A 60 -2.88 -16.85 8.66
C GLY A 60 -2.04 -15.80 9.41
N TYR A 61 -1.25 -14.99 8.70
CA TYR A 61 -0.52 -13.86 9.29
C TYR A 61 -1.47 -12.91 10.02
N ASP A 62 -1.15 -12.62 11.28
CA ASP A 62 -2.01 -11.83 12.16
C ASP A 62 -1.60 -10.36 12.18
N LEU A 63 -2.35 -9.53 11.46
CA LEU A 63 -2.09 -8.09 11.41
C LEU A 63 -2.29 -7.37 12.74
N GLN A 64 -2.96 -7.99 13.72
CA GLN A 64 -3.10 -7.41 15.06
C GLN A 64 -1.77 -7.36 15.84
N THR A 65 -0.68 -7.98 15.34
CA THR A 65 0.66 -7.77 15.90
C THR A 65 1.24 -6.40 15.58
N SER A 66 0.55 -5.60 14.74
CA SER A 66 0.91 -4.21 14.46
C SER A 66 0.82 -3.32 15.70
N THR A 67 1.94 -2.67 16.07
CA THR A 67 2.01 -1.68 17.14
C THR A 67 1.47 -0.30 16.74
N CYS A 68 1.41 0.03 15.45
CA CYS A 68 0.76 1.23 14.93
C CYS A 68 -0.03 0.95 13.64
N SER A 69 -0.81 1.94 13.19
CA SER A 69 -1.49 1.91 11.89
C SER A 69 -1.54 3.31 11.30
N THR A 70 -1.45 3.41 9.97
CA THR A 70 -1.66 4.67 9.26
C THR A 70 -3.12 5.03 9.09
N CYS A 71 -4.06 4.14 9.41
CA CYS A 71 -5.50 4.39 9.34
C CYS A 71 -6.03 5.05 10.62
N SER A 72 -7.06 5.90 10.50
CA SER A 72 -7.55 6.67 11.64
C SER A 72 -8.30 5.85 12.68
N ILE A 73 -8.77 4.64 12.37
CA ILE A 73 -9.44 3.76 13.33
C ILE A 73 -8.39 2.96 14.11
N LYS A 74 -8.36 3.10 15.44
CA LYS A 74 -7.33 2.47 16.31
C LYS A 74 -7.32 0.95 16.22
N GLU A 75 -8.51 0.36 16.21
CA GLU A 75 -8.75 -1.07 16.24
C GLU A 75 -8.38 -1.74 14.91
N ASN A 76 -8.43 -0.99 13.79
CA ASN A 76 -8.18 -1.51 12.47
C ASN A 76 -6.67 -1.52 12.12
N LYS A 77 -6.10 -2.72 12.03
CA LYS A 77 -4.72 -2.98 11.60
C LYS A 77 -4.61 -3.58 10.20
N SER A 78 -5.72 -3.61 9.45
CA SER A 78 -5.72 -4.13 8.07
C SER A 78 -4.70 -3.41 7.20
N ASN A 79 -4.15 -4.11 6.21
CA ASN A 79 -3.33 -3.52 5.16
C ASN A 79 -4.10 -3.42 3.85
N TYR A 80 -3.85 -2.33 3.13
CA TYR A 80 -4.43 -2.04 1.82
C TYR A 80 -3.33 -1.47 0.94
N TRP A 81 -3.27 -1.89 -0.31
CA TRP A 81 -2.34 -1.30 -1.26
C TRP A 81 -2.93 -1.20 -2.65
N THR A 82 -2.43 -0.22 -3.40
CA THR A 82 -2.86 0.12 -4.76
C THR A 82 -1.64 0.55 -5.56
N PRO A 83 -1.60 0.36 -6.88
CA PRO A 83 -0.48 0.81 -7.69
C PRO A 83 -0.32 2.33 -7.60
N THR A 84 0.93 2.80 -7.62
CA THR A 84 1.22 4.23 -7.65
C THR A 84 1.06 4.84 -9.02
N LEU A 85 0.83 6.15 -9.06
CA LEU A 85 0.68 6.92 -10.29
C LEU A 85 1.96 7.70 -10.58
N TYR A 86 2.34 7.77 -11.86
CA TYR A 86 3.48 8.54 -12.35
C TYR A 86 3.00 9.61 -13.32
N PHE A 87 3.61 10.79 -13.23
CA PHE A 87 3.55 11.80 -14.26
C PHE A 87 4.55 11.44 -15.37
N GLN A 88 4.07 11.28 -16.60
CA GLN A 88 4.94 11.14 -17.77
C GLN A 88 5.14 12.51 -18.41
N SER A 89 6.38 12.97 -18.46
CA SER A 89 6.75 14.24 -19.07
C SER A 89 6.47 14.24 -20.57
N PRO A 90 5.63 15.15 -21.09
CA PRO A 90 5.39 15.24 -22.52
C PRO A 90 6.60 15.81 -23.28
N LYS A 91 7.62 16.34 -22.60
CA LYS A 91 8.80 16.94 -23.23
C LYS A 91 9.87 15.93 -23.61
N ASN A 92 10.08 14.91 -22.77
CA ASN A 92 11.20 13.98 -22.88
C ASN A 92 10.83 12.54 -22.48
N GLY A 93 9.57 12.26 -22.14
CA GLY A 93 9.09 10.92 -21.81
C GLY A 93 9.45 10.42 -20.40
N THR A 94 10.25 11.15 -19.62
CA THR A 94 10.67 10.75 -18.27
C THR A 94 9.52 10.75 -17.28
N PHE A 95 9.64 9.95 -16.23
CA PHE A 95 8.61 9.72 -15.23
C PHE A 95 8.94 10.40 -13.89
N LYS A 96 7.91 10.89 -13.21
CA LYS A 96 8.01 11.35 -11.82
C LYS A 96 6.86 10.77 -11.04
N ARG A 97 7.13 10.07 -9.94
CA ARG A 97 6.07 9.56 -9.07
C ARG A 97 5.20 10.72 -8.57
N VAL A 98 3.89 10.55 -8.65
CA VAL A 98 2.92 11.52 -8.11
C VAL A 98 2.50 11.03 -6.73
N ALA A 99 2.68 11.89 -5.72
CA ALA A 99 2.18 11.62 -4.38
C ALA A 99 0.64 11.50 -4.43
N GLN A 100 0.14 10.35 -3.97
CA GLN A 100 -1.29 10.16 -3.75
C GLN A 100 -1.67 10.84 -2.43
N LYS A 101 -2.91 11.32 -2.35
CA LYS A 101 -3.49 11.96 -1.16
C LYS A 101 -4.85 11.32 -0.88
N PRO A 102 -5.34 11.39 0.37
CA PRO A 102 -6.72 11.00 0.64
C PRO A 102 -7.67 11.98 -0.05
N GLY A 103 -8.90 11.53 -0.29
CA GLY A 103 -9.99 12.37 -0.79
C GLY A 103 -10.45 13.44 0.21
N GLY A 104 -11.28 14.37 -0.26
CA GLY A 104 -11.80 15.47 0.57
C GLY A 104 -12.58 14.99 1.81
N LEU A 105 -12.72 15.88 2.80
CA LEU A 105 -13.45 15.64 4.06
C LEU A 105 -12.83 14.56 4.98
N THR A 106 -11.55 14.25 4.83
CA THR A 106 -10.86 13.23 5.66
C THR A 106 -9.57 13.75 6.30
N GLY A 107 -9.47 15.06 6.48
CA GLY A 107 -8.30 15.70 7.08
C GLY A 107 -7.12 15.83 6.10
N ASN A 108 -5.91 16.00 6.64
CA ASN A 108 -4.67 16.20 5.89
C ASN A 108 -3.55 15.21 6.28
N PRO A 109 -3.78 13.88 6.30
CA PRO A 109 -2.70 12.92 6.48
C PRO A 109 -1.67 13.02 5.34
N ASN A 110 -0.47 12.52 5.60
CA ASN A 110 0.64 12.52 4.67
C ASN A 110 0.43 11.45 3.60
N GLY A 111 -0.20 11.87 2.50
CA GLY A 111 -0.51 10.99 1.38
C GLY A 111 -1.50 9.87 1.73
N GLY A 112 -1.40 8.73 1.06
CA GLY A 112 -2.23 7.57 1.38
C GLY A 112 -3.56 7.53 0.60
N MET A 113 -4.63 7.07 1.25
CA MET A 113 -5.93 6.80 0.63
C MET A 113 -7.09 6.94 1.62
N VAL A 114 -8.32 6.92 1.12
CA VAL A 114 -9.52 6.77 1.95
C VAL A 114 -10.08 5.37 1.77
N VAL A 115 -10.38 4.75 2.90
CA VAL A 115 -10.94 3.40 2.97
C VAL A 115 -12.38 3.48 3.44
N TYR A 116 -13.23 2.69 2.80
CA TYR A 116 -14.64 2.60 3.13
C TYR A 116 -15.05 1.16 3.38
N TYR A 117 -15.85 0.96 4.43
CA TYR A 117 -16.62 -0.27 4.66
C TYR A 117 -18.08 0.10 4.62
N ILE A 118 -18.81 -0.41 3.64
CA ILE A 118 -20.19 -0.04 3.37
C ILE A 118 -21.07 -1.25 3.56
N GLN A 119 -22.05 -1.15 4.45
CA GLN A 119 -23.05 -2.18 4.63
C GLN A 119 -24.08 -2.10 3.49
N ILE A 120 -24.26 -3.21 2.77
CA ILE A 120 -25.27 -3.36 1.71
C ILE A 120 -26.18 -4.51 2.13
N GLY A 121 -27.30 -4.18 2.78
CA GLY A 121 -28.16 -5.17 3.41
C GLY A 121 -27.54 -5.79 4.66
N GLN A 122 -27.86 -7.04 4.97
CA GLN A 122 -27.22 -7.74 6.09
C GLN A 122 -25.86 -8.28 5.64
N VAL A 123 -24.81 -7.94 6.39
CA VAL A 123 -23.42 -8.29 6.06
C VAL A 123 -22.79 -9.13 7.17
N THR A 124 -21.87 -10.00 6.77
CA THR A 124 -20.99 -10.76 7.65
C THR A 124 -19.61 -10.09 7.65
N ALA A 125 -19.07 -9.75 8.82
CA ALA A 125 -17.73 -9.19 8.92
C ALA A 125 -16.69 -10.16 8.32
N PHE A 126 -15.63 -9.61 7.72
CA PHE A 126 -14.53 -10.42 7.20
C PHE A 126 -13.95 -11.32 8.31
N PRO A 127 -13.77 -12.64 8.07
CA PRO A 127 -13.19 -13.55 9.06
C PRO A 127 -11.68 -13.31 9.25
N LYS A 128 -11.11 -13.77 10.37
CA LYS A 128 -9.66 -13.65 10.62
C LYS A 128 -8.87 -14.33 9.50
N GLY A 129 -7.81 -13.66 9.04
CA GLY A 129 -6.96 -14.15 7.96
C GLY A 129 -7.53 -13.92 6.55
N PHE A 130 -8.67 -13.22 6.44
CA PHE A 130 -9.29 -12.93 5.15
C PHE A 130 -8.41 -12.02 4.28
N ARG A 131 -8.24 -12.37 3.01
CA ARG A 131 -7.46 -11.60 2.05
C ARG A 131 -8.06 -11.72 0.66
N MET A 132 -8.06 -10.62 -0.10
CA MET A 132 -8.60 -10.60 -1.45
C MET A 132 -7.98 -9.50 -2.29
N ILE A 133 -8.10 -9.64 -3.60
CA ILE A 133 -7.66 -8.67 -4.58
C ILE A 133 -8.82 -8.27 -5.50
N SER A 134 -8.79 -7.05 -6.02
CA SER A 134 -9.77 -6.50 -6.95
C SER A 134 -9.08 -5.79 -8.10
N GLY A 135 -9.62 -5.91 -9.32
CA GLY A 135 -9.00 -5.33 -10.51
C GLY A 135 -7.99 -6.25 -11.18
N ASP A 136 -7.41 -5.80 -12.27
CA ASP A 136 -6.50 -6.61 -13.09
C ASP A 136 -5.42 -5.74 -13.76
N PRO A 137 -4.14 -5.89 -13.36
CA PRO A 137 -3.06 -5.00 -13.80
C PRO A 137 -2.76 -5.06 -15.31
N TYR A 138 -3.26 -6.08 -16.02
CA TYR A 138 -2.99 -6.27 -17.44
C TYR A 138 -4.07 -5.66 -18.34
N LEU A 139 -5.22 -5.23 -17.81
CA LEU A 139 -6.26 -4.64 -18.65
C LEU A 139 -5.84 -3.28 -19.20
N ARG A 140 -6.24 -3.01 -20.45
CA ARG A 140 -6.00 -1.73 -21.17
C ARG A 140 -7.23 -1.18 -21.89
N SER A 141 -8.37 -1.83 -21.72
CA SER A 141 -9.65 -1.41 -22.29
C SER A 141 -10.79 -1.85 -21.39
N TYR A 142 -11.90 -1.11 -21.46
CA TYR A 142 -13.12 -1.47 -20.76
C TYR A 142 -13.73 -2.73 -21.37
N ASN A 143 -14.13 -3.67 -20.52
CA ASN A 143 -14.89 -4.84 -20.94
C ASN A 143 -16.00 -5.12 -19.92
N SER A 144 -17.25 -4.84 -20.29
CA SER A 144 -18.41 -5.07 -19.42
C SER A 144 -18.65 -6.54 -19.08
N SER A 145 -17.99 -7.49 -19.74
CA SER A 145 -18.09 -8.92 -19.44
C SER A 145 -17.07 -9.37 -18.39
N ILE A 146 -16.15 -8.50 -17.96
CA ILE A 146 -15.14 -8.77 -16.95
C ILE A 146 -15.47 -7.99 -15.69
N ASP A 147 -15.69 -8.68 -14.57
CA ASP A 147 -16.08 -8.03 -13.31
C ASP A 147 -15.03 -7.03 -12.81
N ASP A 148 -13.74 -7.40 -12.87
CA ASP A 148 -12.63 -6.51 -12.51
C ASP A 148 -12.69 -5.19 -13.30
N SER A 149 -12.99 -5.25 -14.60
CA SER A 149 -13.12 -4.06 -15.45
C SER A 149 -14.30 -3.16 -15.05
N ARG A 150 -15.40 -3.74 -14.54
CA ARG A 150 -16.59 -3.01 -14.08
C ARG A 150 -16.44 -2.46 -12.66
N SER A 151 -15.42 -2.90 -11.91
CA SER A 151 -15.20 -2.55 -10.51
C SER A 151 -14.38 -1.27 -10.31
N ILE A 152 -13.82 -0.74 -11.39
CA ILE A 152 -12.92 0.42 -11.39
C ILE A 152 -13.62 1.63 -12.01
N MET A 153 -13.37 2.80 -11.44
CA MET A 153 -13.80 4.08 -12.01
C MET A 153 -12.76 5.15 -11.70
N MET A 154 -12.58 6.08 -12.63
CA MET A 154 -11.78 7.28 -12.43
C MET A 154 -12.69 8.50 -12.42
N ARG A 155 -12.61 9.33 -11.39
CA ARG A 155 -13.31 10.61 -11.35
C ARG A 155 -12.34 11.75 -11.66
N CYS A 156 -12.68 12.52 -12.68
CA CYS A 156 -12.00 13.75 -13.01
C CYS A 156 -12.53 14.86 -12.10
N LEU A 157 -11.77 15.21 -11.06
CA LEU A 157 -12.22 16.14 -10.03
C LEU A 157 -12.21 17.58 -10.52
N GLU A 158 -13.25 18.31 -10.11
CA GLU A 158 -13.27 19.77 -10.11
C GLU A 158 -12.41 20.30 -8.95
N THR A 159 -12.54 21.57 -8.56
CA THR A 159 -11.64 22.19 -7.57
C THR A 159 -11.90 21.79 -6.11
N ASP A 160 -13.06 21.20 -5.79
CA ASP A 160 -13.52 20.95 -4.41
C ASP A 160 -13.20 19.52 -3.88
N LEU A 161 -12.40 18.74 -4.61
CA LEU A 161 -12.04 17.34 -4.32
C LEU A 161 -13.21 16.34 -4.15
N THR A 162 -14.45 16.76 -4.38
CA THR A 162 -15.65 15.94 -4.13
C THR A 162 -16.53 15.79 -5.36
N SER A 163 -16.61 16.82 -6.20
CA SER A 163 -17.36 16.84 -7.44
C SER A 163 -16.47 16.53 -8.65
N GLY A 164 -17.08 15.96 -9.69
CA GLY A 164 -16.36 15.57 -10.89
C GLY A 164 -17.17 14.63 -11.79
N LYS A 165 -16.67 14.45 -13.01
CA LYS A 165 -17.22 13.50 -13.99
C LYS A 165 -16.49 12.16 -13.90
N ASP A 166 -17.27 11.08 -14.00
CA ASP A 166 -16.77 9.70 -13.98
C ASP A 166 -16.33 9.22 -15.38
N TYR A 167 -15.28 8.39 -15.40
CA TYR A 167 -14.65 7.78 -16.57
C TYR A 167 -14.28 6.33 -16.25
N TYR A 168 -14.60 5.39 -17.14
CA TYR A 168 -14.21 3.98 -16.98
C TYR A 168 -12.69 3.76 -17.03
N GLY A 169 -11.94 4.69 -17.62
CA GLY A 169 -10.48 4.69 -17.67
C GLY A 169 -9.90 6.06 -17.33
N MET A 170 -8.62 6.26 -17.57
CA MET A 170 -7.91 7.51 -17.31
C MET A 170 -8.61 8.67 -18.05
N PRO A 171 -8.97 9.77 -17.36
CA PRO A 171 -9.61 10.90 -18.01
C PRO A 171 -8.74 11.48 -19.12
N THR A 172 -9.32 11.71 -20.30
CA THR A 172 -8.62 12.30 -21.46
C THR A 172 -8.55 13.82 -21.40
N THR A 173 -9.30 14.43 -20.48
CA THR A 173 -9.33 15.87 -20.24
C THR A 173 -8.60 16.21 -18.95
N LYS A 174 -7.98 17.40 -18.90
CA LYS A 174 -7.35 17.91 -17.67
C LYS A 174 -8.35 18.04 -16.52
N CYS A 175 -8.05 17.43 -15.38
CA CYS A 175 -8.85 17.49 -14.17
C CYS A 175 -8.27 18.52 -13.20
N LYS A 176 -9.04 19.57 -12.89
CA LYS A 176 -8.55 20.73 -12.11
C LYS A 176 -8.16 20.35 -10.68
N GLY A 177 -8.92 19.47 -10.03
CA GLY A 177 -8.59 18.94 -8.70
C GLY A 177 -7.85 17.61 -8.73
N GLY A 178 -7.36 17.18 -9.90
CA GLY A 178 -6.72 15.90 -10.09
C GLY A 178 -7.67 14.77 -10.45
N VAL A 179 -7.11 13.56 -10.53
CA VAL A 179 -7.83 12.32 -10.83
C VAL A 179 -7.99 11.56 -9.53
N ARG A 180 -9.21 11.07 -9.30
CA ARG A 180 -9.54 10.22 -8.18
C ARG A 180 -9.81 8.81 -8.67
N SER A 181 -8.99 7.87 -8.21
CA SER A 181 -9.05 6.48 -8.62
C SER A 181 -9.85 5.70 -7.60
N GLN A 182 -10.81 4.92 -8.08
CA GLN A 182 -11.86 4.34 -7.26
C GLN A 182 -12.00 2.86 -7.62
N ILE A 183 -12.02 1.99 -6.61
CA ILE A 183 -12.17 0.55 -6.84
C ILE A 183 -13.05 -0.11 -5.78
N ASN A 184 -14.01 -0.90 -6.24
CA ASN A 184 -14.87 -1.75 -5.41
C ASN A 184 -14.28 -3.15 -5.32
N PHE A 185 -14.29 -3.75 -4.13
CA PHE A 185 -13.97 -5.16 -3.97
C PHE A 185 -15.21 -6.05 -4.11
N PRO A 186 -15.02 -7.35 -4.40
CA PRO A 186 -16.08 -8.35 -4.31
C PRO A 186 -16.84 -8.31 -2.96
N THR A 187 -18.14 -8.56 -3.01
CA THR A 187 -19.03 -8.46 -1.83
C THR A 187 -19.70 -9.77 -1.44
N CYS A 188 -19.37 -10.87 -2.12
CA CYS A 188 -19.94 -12.19 -1.89
C CYS A 188 -18.84 -13.19 -1.61
N TRP A 189 -19.01 -13.98 -0.55
CA TRP A 189 -18.02 -14.94 -0.05
C TRP A 189 -18.61 -16.35 -0.06
N ASP A 190 -17.77 -17.35 -0.31
CA ASP A 190 -18.14 -18.77 -0.28
C ASP A 190 -18.53 -19.30 1.11
N GLY A 191 -18.28 -18.51 2.17
CA GLY A 191 -18.61 -18.85 3.55
C GLY A 191 -17.64 -19.82 4.21
N LYS A 192 -16.56 -20.19 3.52
CA LYS A 192 -15.63 -21.24 3.94
C LYS A 192 -14.17 -20.79 3.93
N ASN A 193 -13.69 -20.27 2.80
CA ASN A 193 -12.27 -20.04 2.59
C ASN A 193 -11.93 -18.58 2.86
N VAL A 194 -11.07 -18.32 3.84
CA VAL A 194 -10.56 -16.95 4.09
C VAL A 194 -9.61 -16.47 2.99
N ASP A 195 -9.14 -17.41 2.17
CA ASP A 195 -8.33 -17.14 1.00
C ASP A 195 -8.32 -18.33 0.01
N THR A 196 -7.97 -18.06 -1.25
CA THR A 196 -7.63 -19.04 -2.28
C THR A 196 -6.28 -18.71 -2.91
N PRO A 197 -5.59 -19.66 -3.59
CA PRO A 197 -4.26 -19.40 -4.17
C PRO A 197 -4.15 -18.21 -5.14
N ASN A 198 -5.28 -17.77 -5.69
CA ASN A 198 -5.39 -16.62 -6.60
C ASN A 198 -6.01 -15.38 -5.94
N HIS A 199 -6.33 -15.44 -4.65
CA HIS A 199 -6.97 -14.40 -3.86
C HIS A 199 -8.34 -13.92 -4.40
N LYS A 200 -8.93 -14.65 -5.35
CA LYS A 200 -10.18 -14.29 -6.04
C LYS A 200 -11.24 -15.38 -6.00
N ASP A 201 -10.87 -16.66 -5.99
CA ASP A 201 -11.85 -17.73 -6.16
C ASP A 201 -12.83 -17.93 -5.00
N HIS A 202 -12.47 -17.51 -3.79
CA HIS A 202 -13.35 -17.57 -2.63
C HIS A 202 -14.32 -16.38 -2.55
N VAL A 203 -14.21 -15.40 -3.45
CA VAL A 203 -15.08 -14.21 -3.48
C VAL A 203 -15.68 -13.95 -4.87
N ARG A 204 -16.85 -13.33 -4.93
CA ARG A 204 -17.47 -12.87 -6.18
C ARG A 204 -18.10 -11.50 -6.02
N TYR A 205 -18.19 -10.76 -7.11
CA TYR A 205 -19.06 -9.58 -7.14
C TYR A 205 -20.52 -10.04 -7.10
N ALA A 206 -21.39 -9.24 -6.49
CA ALA A 206 -22.82 -9.48 -6.53
C ALA A 206 -23.35 -9.50 -7.97
N ILE A 207 -24.45 -10.22 -8.21
CA ILE A 207 -25.01 -10.42 -9.55
C ILE A 207 -25.34 -9.06 -10.17
N GLY A 208 -24.76 -8.77 -11.34
CA GLY A 208 -24.95 -7.52 -12.05
C GLY A 208 -24.30 -6.29 -11.41
N ALA A 209 -23.51 -6.45 -10.34
CA ALA A 209 -22.84 -5.32 -9.68
C ALA A 209 -21.82 -4.65 -10.60
N SER A 210 -21.78 -3.33 -10.61
CA SER A 210 -20.80 -2.52 -11.34
C SER A 210 -20.51 -1.26 -10.54
N PHE A 211 -19.56 -0.43 -10.96
CA PHE A 211 -19.36 0.85 -10.30
C PHE A 211 -20.67 1.67 -10.27
N GLY A 212 -21.09 2.12 -9.08
CA GLY A 212 -22.37 2.81 -8.87
C GLY A 212 -23.62 1.92 -8.81
N ASN A 213 -23.50 0.60 -8.99
CA ASN A 213 -24.59 -0.37 -8.87
C ASN A 213 -24.17 -1.53 -7.97
N PHE A 214 -24.80 -1.66 -6.81
CA PHE A 214 -24.45 -2.68 -5.81
C PHE A 214 -24.87 -4.11 -6.19
N GLY A 215 -25.61 -4.30 -7.29
CA GLY A 215 -26.05 -5.61 -7.76
C GLY A 215 -27.30 -6.14 -7.05
N GLN A 216 -27.66 -7.38 -7.35
CA GLN A 216 -28.92 -8.03 -6.94
C GLN A 216 -28.68 -9.15 -5.92
N GLY A 217 -27.68 -8.98 -5.06
CA GLY A 217 -27.28 -9.97 -4.07
C GLY A 217 -26.31 -11.02 -4.62
N CYS A 218 -26.01 -12.00 -3.77
CA CYS A 218 -24.94 -12.93 -4.02
C CYS A 218 -25.33 -14.16 -4.86
N PRO A 219 -24.43 -14.65 -5.73
CA PRO A 219 -24.64 -15.91 -6.43
C PRO A 219 -24.67 -17.07 -5.43
N SER A 220 -25.36 -18.15 -5.80
CA SER A 220 -25.49 -19.35 -4.95
C SER A 220 -24.17 -20.01 -4.59
N THR A 221 -23.12 -19.81 -5.40
CA THR A 221 -21.77 -20.31 -5.13
C THR A 221 -21.04 -19.52 -4.04
N HIS A 222 -21.47 -18.28 -3.76
CA HIS A 222 -20.85 -17.38 -2.79
C HIS A 222 -21.91 -16.70 -1.92
N PRO A 223 -22.68 -17.46 -1.14
CA PRO A 223 -23.94 -16.99 -0.57
C PRO A 223 -23.78 -15.97 0.57
N VAL A 224 -22.56 -15.78 1.10
CA VAL A 224 -22.34 -14.91 2.26
C VAL A 224 -22.05 -13.49 1.83
N GLN A 225 -22.95 -12.56 2.15
CA GLN A 225 -22.78 -11.13 1.89
C GLN A 225 -21.73 -10.52 2.83
N LEU A 226 -20.71 -9.89 2.27
CA LEU A 226 -19.68 -9.12 2.96
C LEU A 226 -19.98 -7.61 2.86
N PRO A 227 -19.41 -6.76 3.75
CA PRO A 227 -19.36 -5.32 3.54
C PRO A 227 -18.63 -5.01 2.24
N LEU A 228 -19.07 -3.99 1.52
CA LEU A 228 -18.30 -3.46 0.39
C LEU A 228 -17.08 -2.72 0.94
N LEU A 229 -15.91 -3.28 0.69
CA LEU A 229 -14.64 -2.57 0.78
C LEU A 229 -14.47 -1.72 -0.47
N PHE A 230 -14.28 -0.42 -0.27
CA PHE A 230 -14.09 0.55 -1.34
C PHE A 230 -12.86 1.42 -1.03
N LEU A 231 -11.96 1.56 -2.01
CA LEU A 231 -10.73 2.35 -1.88
C LEU A 231 -10.74 3.55 -2.83
N GLU A 232 -10.24 4.68 -2.32
CA GLU A 232 -10.16 5.94 -3.04
C GLU A 232 -8.79 6.59 -2.87
N THR A 233 -8.09 6.85 -3.99
CA THR A 233 -6.83 7.62 -4.02
C THR A 233 -6.98 8.85 -4.91
N VAL A 234 -6.43 10.00 -4.50
CA VAL A 234 -6.42 11.23 -5.30
C VAL A 234 -4.99 11.57 -5.73
N ALA A 235 -4.80 11.94 -6.99
CA ALA A 235 -3.52 12.41 -7.51
C ALA A 235 -3.72 13.65 -8.39
N VAL A 236 -2.86 14.67 -8.23
CA VAL A 236 -2.98 15.95 -8.94
C VAL A 236 -1.85 16.10 -9.97
N SER A 237 -2.18 15.95 -11.25
CA SER A 237 -1.33 16.18 -12.43
C SER A 237 -2.15 16.09 -13.72
N ASN A 238 -1.50 16.16 -14.89
CA ASN A 238 -2.14 16.27 -16.20
C ASN A 238 -1.80 15.14 -17.20
N HIS A 239 -0.76 14.33 -16.96
CA HIS A 239 -0.35 13.24 -17.84
C HIS A 239 0.09 12.04 -17.01
N PHE A 240 -0.80 11.07 -16.89
CA PHE A 240 -0.65 10.00 -15.92
C PHE A 240 -0.44 8.63 -16.55
N VAL A 241 0.37 7.83 -15.88
CA VAL A 241 0.57 6.41 -16.16
C VAL A 241 0.67 5.68 -14.82
N TRP A 242 0.00 4.55 -14.68
CA TRP A 242 0.16 3.69 -13.52
C TRP A 242 1.50 2.95 -13.51
N ALA A 243 1.95 2.54 -12.33
CA ALA A 243 3.25 1.88 -12.12
C ALA A 243 3.51 0.67 -13.03
N MET A 244 2.47 -0.06 -13.44
CA MET A 244 2.56 -1.20 -14.37
C MET A 244 2.54 -0.80 -15.86
N GLY A 245 2.87 0.46 -16.17
CA GLY A 245 2.94 0.96 -17.54
C GLY A 245 1.57 1.13 -18.21
N ASP A 246 0.50 1.34 -17.43
CA ASP A 246 -0.85 1.57 -17.94
C ASP A 246 -1.18 3.07 -18.07
N PRO A 247 -1.26 3.63 -19.30
CA PRO A 247 -1.73 4.99 -19.53
C PRO A 247 -3.27 5.09 -19.70
N THR A 248 -3.98 3.95 -19.70
CA THR A 248 -5.41 3.85 -20.04
C THR A 248 -6.32 3.82 -18.83
N GLY A 249 -5.80 3.47 -17.65
CA GLY A 249 -6.52 3.48 -16.37
C GLY A 249 -7.17 2.16 -15.97
N PHE A 250 -7.30 1.21 -16.89
CA PHE A 250 -7.99 -0.06 -16.68
C PHE A 250 -7.18 -1.08 -15.87
N GLY A 251 -5.87 -0.88 -15.75
CA GLY A 251 -4.95 -1.70 -14.95
C GLY A 251 -4.96 -1.39 -13.44
N TYR A 252 -5.77 -0.42 -13.01
CA TYR A 252 -5.88 -0.09 -11.58
C TYR A 252 -6.43 -1.30 -10.81
N HIS A 253 -5.83 -1.58 -9.66
CA HIS A 253 -6.22 -2.71 -8.81
C HIS A 253 -6.00 -2.32 -7.36
N GLY A 254 -6.47 -3.16 -6.46
CA GLY A 254 -6.22 -3.02 -5.05
C GLY A 254 -6.24 -4.36 -4.35
N ASP A 255 -5.56 -4.36 -3.21
CA ASP A 255 -5.28 -5.53 -2.44
C ASP A 255 -5.66 -5.28 -0.99
N TYR A 256 -6.12 -6.33 -0.32
CA TYR A 256 -6.63 -6.23 1.04
C TYR A 256 -6.22 -7.44 1.87
N MET A 257 -5.67 -7.16 3.06
CA MET A 257 -5.50 -8.14 4.12
C MET A 257 -6.20 -7.64 5.38
N MET A 258 -7.13 -8.47 5.87
CA MET A 258 -7.95 -8.16 7.03
C MET A 258 -7.10 -8.15 8.31
N GLY A 259 -7.20 -7.05 9.04
CA GLY A 259 -6.61 -6.87 10.35
C GLY A 259 -7.59 -6.20 11.31
N TRP A 260 -8.87 -6.56 11.25
CA TRP A 260 -9.87 -6.17 12.25
C TRP A 260 -9.90 -7.19 13.40
N PRO A 261 -10.13 -6.78 14.65
CA PRO A 261 -10.53 -7.70 15.71
C PRO A 261 -11.90 -8.31 15.35
N ALA A 262 -12.05 -9.61 15.62
CA ALA A 262 -13.18 -10.41 15.12
C ALA A 262 -14.57 -9.81 15.39
N ASP A 263 -14.79 -9.30 16.60
CA ASP A 263 -16.09 -8.74 17.00
C ASP A 263 -16.22 -7.24 16.75
N THR A 264 -15.11 -6.52 16.62
CA THR A 264 -15.14 -5.06 16.46
C THR A 264 -15.75 -4.65 15.13
N LEU A 265 -15.34 -5.27 14.01
CA LEU A 265 -15.93 -4.92 12.71
C LEU A 265 -17.41 -5.30 12.65
N LYS A 266 -17.80 -6.44 13.23
CA LYS A 266 -19.19 -6.86 13.33
C LYS A 266 -20.02 -5.84 14.11
N ALA A 267 -19.53 -5.40 15.27
CA ALA A 267 -20.19 -4.37 16.07
C ALA A 267 -20.28 -3.04 15.31
N ALA A 268 -19.22 -2.65 14.61
CA ALA A 268 -19.18 -1.44 13.80
C ALA A 268 -20.21 -1.47 12.66
N MET A 269 -20.30 -2.59 11.94
CA MET A 269 -21.32 -2.79 10.89
C MET A 269 -22.75 -2.82 11.43
N ALA A 270 -22.96 -3.04 12.73
CA ALA A 270 -24.29 -2.98 13.34
C ALA A 270 -24.64 -1.58 13.88
N GLN A 271 -23.65 -0.81 14.33
CA GLN A 271 -23.86 0.37 15.16
C GLN A 271 -23.38 1.69 14.53
N CYS A 272 -22.45 1.69 13.58
CA CYS A 272 -21.93 2.90 12.95
C CYS A 272 -22.81 3.39 11.79
N ASN A 273 -24.04 3.79 12.07
CA ASN A 273 -25.08 4.11 11.07
C ASN A 273 -25.09 5.57 10.60
N ASP A 274 -24.02 6.33 10.85
CA ASP A 274 -23.92 7.71 10.39
C ASP A 274 -23.76 7.78 8.86
N ALA A 275 -24.65 8.52 8.20
CA ALA A 275 -24.68 8.59 6.74
C ALA A 275 -23.45 9.30 6.12
N SER A 276 -22.69 10.07 6.91
CA SER A 276 -21.44 10.69 6.45
C SER A 276 -20.22 9.77 6.63
N GLY A 277 -20.39 8.69 7.39
CA GLY A 277 -19.37 7.70 7.69
C GLY A 277 -18.33 8.15 8.71
N GLN A 278 -18.63 9.21 9.47
CA GLN A 278 -17.69 9.79 10.42
C GLN A 278 -17.43 8.86 11.61
N ILE A 279 -16.16 8.56 11.85
CA ILE A 279 -15.75 7.66 12.94
C ILE A 279 -16.10 8.22 14.32
N SER A 280 -16.08 9.54 14.49
CA SER A 280 -16.49 10.22 15.73
C SER A 280 -17.95 9.96 16.13
N ALA A 281 -18.80 9.59 15.17
CA ALA A 281 -20.20 9.25 15.40
C ALA A 281 -20.40 7.76 15.73
N CYS A 282 -19.35 6.93 15.66
CA CYS A 282 -19.47 5.51 15.96
C CYS A 282 -19.10 5.17 17.41
N PRO A 283 -20.01 4.58 18.21
CA PRO A 283 -19.78 4.32 19.64
C PRO A 283 -18.81 3.18 19.94
N VAL A 284 -18.49 2.33 18.96
CA VAL A 284 -17.66 1.13 19.15
C VAL A 284 -16.26 1.25 18.56
N LEU A 285 -15.91 2.40 18.00
CA LEU A 285 -14.62 2.66 17.37
C LEU A 285 -13.96 3.87 17.99
N THR A 286 -12.63 3.88 18.02
CA THR A 286 -11.86 5.02 18.50
C THR A 286 -10.93 5.56 17.43
N SER A 287 -10.78 6.89 17.40
CA SER A 287 -9.96 7.58 16.40
C SER A 287 -8.53 7.82 16.88
N ARG A 288 -7.58 7.73 15.95
CA ARG A 288 -6.19 8.20 16.03
C ARG A 288 -6.10 9.61 15.48
N SER A 289 -5.16 10.38 16.01
CA SER A 289 -4.79 11.68 15.46
C SER A 289 -4.08 11.54 14.11
N GLU A 290 -4.12 12.59 13.29
CA GLU A 290 -3.37 12.64 12.03
C GLU A 290 -1.87 12.48 12.25
N GLN A 291 -1.35 13.05 13.34
CA GLN A 291 0.04 12.92 13.72
C GLN A 291 0.39 11.44 13.97
N GLU A 292 -0.41 10.72 14.77
CA GLU A 292 -0.19 9.29 14.99
C GLU A 292 -0.25 8.47 13.69
N MET A 293 -1.15 8.80 12.75
CA MET A 293 -1.22 8.14 11.44
C MET A 293 0.04 8.38 10.61
N ASN A 294 0.46 9.64 10.52
CA ASN A 294 1.62 10.09 9.74
C ASN A 294 2.94 9.59 10.34
N ASP A 295 2.94 9.34 11.64
CA ASP A 295 4.09 8.79 12.35
C ASP A 295 4.23 7.29 12.13
N CYS A 296 3.25 6.59 11.52
CA CYS A 296 3.33 5.18 11.23
C CYS A 296 3.83 4.91 9.79
N ALA A 297 4.86 4.10 9.58
CA ALA A 297 5.44 3.82 8.26
C ALA A 297 5.99 2.38 8.21
N VAL A 298 6.50 1.90 7.08
CA VAL A 298 7.34 0.68 7.04
C VAL A 298 8.52 0.98 6.12
N PRO A 299 9.76 0.71 6.53
CA PRO A 299 10.91 0.99 5.68
C PRO A 299 10.82 0.25 4.34
N ASN A 300 11.19 0.94 3.26
CA ASN A 300 11.36 0.29 1.95
C ASN A 300 12.58 -0.65 2.02
N ARG A 301 12.42 -1.89 1.58
CA ARG A 301 13.48 -2.92 1.56
C ARG A 301 13.94 -3.27 0.14
N VAL A 302 13.61 -2.44 -0.84
CA VAL A 302 14.07 -2.57 -2.24
C VAL A 302 14.92 -1.35 -2.57
N GLU A 303 16.19 -1.57 -2.92
CA GLU A 303 17.11 -0.51 -3.32
C GLU A 303 16.76 -0.02 -4.73
N GLU A 304 15.90 0.98 -4.82
CA GLU A 304 15.45 1.55 -6.09
C GLU A 304 15.06 3.02 -5.91
N ASP A 305 15.41 3.88 -6.88
CA ASP A 305 14.97 5.27 -6.85
C ASP A 305 13.49 5.38 -7.27
N LEU A 306 12.64 5.69 -6.29
CA LEU A 306 11.22 5.96 -6.48
C LEU A 306 10.87 7.45 -6.34
N GLY A 307 11.88 8.28 -6.06
CA GLY A 307 11.75 9.69 -5.73
C GLY A 307 12.22 10.62 -6.85
N GLY A 308 13.16 10.22 -7.69
CA GLY A 308 13.77 10.99 -8.76
C GLY A 308 12.93 11.15 -10.02
N TRP A 309 13.55 11.72 -11.06
CA TRP A 309 13.03 11.64 -12.43
C TRP A 309 13.60 10.38 -13.07
N LEU A 310 12.73 9.49 -13.53
CA LEU A 310 13.10 8.18 -14.02
C LEU A 310 13.03 8.15 -15.55
N THR A 311 13.96 7.48 -16.20
CA THR A 311 13.92 7.24 -17.65
C THR A 311 12.99 6.10 -18.02
N GLU A 312 12.73 5.19 -17.08
CA GLU A 312 11.82 4.06 -17.19
C GLU A 312 11.01 3.88 -15.91
N LEU A 313 9.89 3.18 -15.99
CA LEU A 313 9.13 2.84 -14.78
C LEU A 313 9.81 1.66 -14.06
N PRO A 314 9.85 1.70 -12.71
CA PRO A 314 10.37 0.60 -11.88
C PRO A 314 9.78 -0.76 -12.25
N GLY A 315 10.58 -1.82 -12.15
CA GLY A 315 10.10 -3.20 -12.31
C GLY A 315 9.79 -3.64 -13.75
N CYS A 316 10.53 -3.16 -14.75
CA CYS A 316 10.35 -3.54 -16.16
C CYS A 316 8.95 -3.21 -16.72
N ASN A 317 8.45 -2.00 -16.50
CA ASN A 317 7.09 -1.62 -16.89
C ASN A 317 7.07 -0.65 -18.09
N PRO A 318 7.24 -1.12 -19.34
CA PRO A 318 7.12 -0.25 -20.51
C PRO A 318 5.69 0.25 -20.68
N ILE A 319 5.54 1.43 -21.29
CA ILE A 319 4.22 1.97 -21.60
C ILE A 319 3.53 1.09 -22.63
N TYR A 320 2.39 0.50 -22.24
CA TYR A 320 1.59 -0.33 -23.13
C TYR A 320 0.16 0.21 -23.20
N LYS A 321 -0.25 0.68 -24.38
CA LYS A 321 -1.54 1.36 -24.61
C LYS A 321 -2.71 0.41 -24.89
N GLY A 322 -2.46 -0.89 -25.04
CA GLY A 322 -3.50 -1.85 -25.40
C GLY A 322 -3.92 -1.78 -26.88
N PRO A 323 -5.18 -2.19 -27.21
CA PRO A 323 -6.27 -2.50 -26.29
C PRO A 323 -6.20 -3.91 -25.67
N GLY A 324 -5.30 -4.76 -26.15
CA GLY A 324 -5.07 -6.10 -25.62
C GLY A 324 -4.58 -6.07 -24.17
N ARG A 325 -4.53 -7.25 -23.54
CA ARG A 325 -3.88 -7.39 -22.24
C ARG A 325 -2.39 -7.07 -22.36
N ALA A 326 -1.85 -6.36 -21.37
CA ALA A 326 -0.45 -6.01 -21.34
C ALA A 326 0.44 -7.26 -21.24
N PRO A 327 1.51 -7.37 -22.04
CA PRO A 327 2.47 -8.44 -21.89
C PRO A 327 3.29 -8.25 -20.62
N LEU A 328 3.77 -9.35 -20.06
CA LEU A 328 4.79 -9.33 -19.02
C LEU A 328 6.15 -9.05 -19.65
N THR A 329 6.92 -8.17 -19.01
CA THR A 329 8.27 -7.82 -19.43
C THR A 329 9.21 -8.13 -18.28
N THR A 330 10.29 -8.86 -18.56
CA THR A 330 11.31 -9.27 -17.58
C THR A 330 12.71 -9.02 -18.15
N GLY A 331 13.75 -9.19 -17.33
CA GLY A 331 15.13 -9.12 -17.80
C GLY A 331 15.63 -7.71 -18.15
N CYS A 332 14.97 -6.66 -17.65
CA CYS A 332 15.41 -5.28 -17.83
C CYS A 332 16.51 -4.84 -16.84
N GLY A 333 16.91 -5.72 -15.90
CA GLY A 333 17.88 -5.40 -14.85
C GLY A 333 17.30 -4.61 -13.67
N ALA A 334 15.97 -4.62 -13.49
CA ALA A 334 15.35 -4.05 -12.30
C ALA A 334 15.82 -4.78 -11.03
N PRO A 335 15.89 -4.12 -9.86
CA PRO A 335 16.22 -4.78 -8.61
C PRO A 335 15.27 -5.94 -8.30
N GLU A 336 15.82 -7.09 -7.92
CA GLU A 336 15.05 -8.29 -7.56
C GLU A 336 15.31 -8.73 -6.11
N THR A 337 16.20 -8.03 -5.41
CA THR A 337 16.59 -8.36 -4.03
C THR A 337 15.73 -7.59 -3.03
N VAL A 338 15.18 -8.32 -2.06
CA VAL A 338 14.60 -7.74 -0.84
C VAL A 338 15.69 -7.71 0.24
N LEU A 339 16.01 -6.52 0.74
CA LEU A 339 16.94 -6.34 1.85
C LEU A 339 16.39 -7.00 3.14
N PRO A 340 17.23 -7.68 3.94
CA PRO A 340 16.85 -8.19 5.25
C PRO A 340 16.28 -7.10 6.18
N LYS A 341 15.32 -7.45 7.05
CA LYS A 341 14.67 -6.50 7.98
C LYS A 341 15.67 -5.79 8.91
N ASP A 342 16.75 -6.48 9.26
CA ASP A 342 17.84 -6.02 10.12
C ASP A 342 18.91 -5.20 9.39
N THR A 343 18.89 -5.14 8.05
CA THR A 343 19.83 -4.34 7.25
C THR A 343 19.32 -2.95 6.91
N VAL A 344 18.01 -2.68 7.07
CA VAL A 344 17.46 -1.33 6.94
C VAL A 344 17.61 -0.62 8.28
N THR A 345 18.86 -0.29 8.60
CA THR A 345 19.27 0.43 9.80
C THR A 345 19.50 1.90 9.46
N PHE A 346 19.20 2.76 10.42
CA PHE A 346 19.61 4.17 10.39
C PHE A 346 21.13 4.38 10.55
N LEU A 347 21.95 3.32 10.54
CA LEU A 347 23.40 3.36 10.78
C LEU A 347 24.09 2.31 9.92
N LYS A 348 25.04 2.72 9.08
CA LYS A 348 25.77 1.84 8.16
C LYS A 348 27.17 1.50 8.67
N SER A 349 27.70 2.31 9.60
CA SER A 349 28.98 2.05 10.27
C SER A 349 28.83 2.06 11.79
N ASP A 350 29.61 1.22 12.47
CA ASP A 350 29.78 1.21 13.92
C ASP A 350 30.50 2.49 14.37
N ILE A 351 29.86 3.67 14.30
CA ILE A 351 30.29 4.80 15.12
C ILE A 351 30.00 4.41 16.57
N SER A 352 31.00 3.78 17.19
CA SER A 352 30.94 3.30 18.56
C SER A 352 30.43 4.40 19.50
N GLY A 353 29.38 4.10 20.25
CA GLY A 353 28.79 5.00 21.24
C GLY A 353 27.52 5.71 20.81
N TRP A 354 27.12 5.64 19.53
CA TRP A 354 25.84 6.19 19.06
C TRP A 354 24.75 5.12 18.91
N THR A 355 23.53 5.47 19.30
CA THR A 355 22.34 4.63 19.15
C THR A 355 21.21 5.41 18.49
N PRO A 356 20.45 4.84 17.53
CA PRO A 356 19.25 5.47 17.01
C PRO A 356 18.22 5.58 18.13
N VAL A 357 17.65 6.77 18.33
CA VAL A 357 16.61 7.00 19.35
C VAL A 357 15.21 6.99 18.75
N GLY A 358 15.07 7.50 17.52
CA GLY A 358 13.81 7.49 16.79
C GLY A 358 13.65 8.69 15.86
N CYS A 359 12.45 8.81 15.28
CA CYS A 359 12.07 9.95 14.44
C CYS A 359 11.12 10.85 15.22
N ALA A 360 11.33 12.16 15.16
CA ALA A 360 10.56 13.12 15.97
C ALA A 360 9.97 14.25 15.12
N SER A 361 8.81 14.77 15.54
CA SER A 361 8.20 15.95 14.91
C SER A 361 9.07 17.19 15.11
N GLU A 362 9.39 17.86 14.00
CA GLU A 362 10.05 19.17 14.00
C GLU A 362 9.45 20.01 12.86
N ASN A 363 8.37 20.74 13.17
CA ASN A 363 7.68 21.60 12.22
C ASN A 363 8.41 22.94 12.02
N ASN A 364 7.98 23.74 11.04
CA ASN A 364 8.54 25.06 10.78
C ASN A 364 8.53 25.95 12.03
N GLY A 365 9.71 26.37 12.49
CA GLY A 365 9.90 27.22 13.67
C GLY A 365 10.13 26.45 14.98
N GLU A 366 9.91 25.14 15.00
CA GLU A 366 10.29 24.28 16.13
C GLU A 366 11.78 23.90 16.01
N THR A 367 12.48 23.83 17.13
CA THR A 367 13.85 23.32 17.20
C THR A 367 13.91 22.31 18.32
N LEU A 368 14.12 21.03 17.96
CA LEU A 368 14.14 19.93 18.91
C LEU A 368 15.54 19.75 19.53
N LEU A 369 16.58 20.02 18.74
CA LEU A 369 17.98 20.04 19.16
C LEU A 369 18.52 21.47 19.01
N SER A 370 18.62 22.18 20.14
CA SER A 370 18.91 23.62 20.20
C SER A 370 20.40 23.99 20.34
N GLY A 371 21.29 23.00 20.35
CA GLY A 371 22.74 23.21 20.43
C GLY A 371 23.37 23.53 19.08
N ALA A 372 24.52 22.91 18.79
CA ALA A 372 25.28 23.16 17.57
C ALA A 372 24.52 22.69 16.32
N LYS A 373 24.63 23.43 15.22
CA LYS A 373 23.97 23.11 13.95
C LYS A 373 24.93 23.31 12.77
N THR A 374 24.79 22.48 11.75
CA THR A 374 25.51 22.61 10.48
C THR A 374 24.67 22.09 9.33
N THR A 375 25.09 22.42 8.10
CA THR A 375 24.53 21.86 6.87
C THR A 375 25.63 21.07 6.18
N ILE A 376 25.36 19.81 5.85
CA ILE A 376 26.34 18.91 5.23
C ILE A 376 25.89 18.60 3.80
N ALA A 377 26.74 18.97 2.84
CA ALA A 377 26.57 18.57 1.44
C ALA A 377 26.83 17.05 1.31
N MET A 378 26.02 16.35 0.52
CA MET A 378 26.03 14.88 0.44
C MET A 378 25.96 14.27 1.86
N MET A 379 24.85 14.52 2.55
CA MET A 379 24.63 14.07 3.93
C MET A 379 24.69 12.56 4.03
N SER A 380 25.33 12.04 5.08
CA SER A 380 25.14 10.69 5.60
C SER A 380 24.95 10.79 7.11
N VAL A 381 24.44 9.75 7.74
CA VAL A 381 24.24 9.69 9.18
C VAL A 381 25.57 9.89 9.90
N GLU A 382 26.61 9.20 9.47
CA GLU A 382 27.96 9.27 10.03
C GLU A 382 28.52 10.68 10.06
N LYS A 383 28.30 11.44 8.98
CA LYS A 383 28.81 12.81 8.89
C LYS A 383 28.19 13.69 9.96
N CYS A 384 26.88 13.53 10.23
CA CYS A 384 26.23 14.27 11.28
C CYS A 384 26.66 13.78 12.69
N LEU A 385 26.76 12.47 12.91
CA LEU A 385 27.20 11.92 14.19
C LEU A 385 28.63 12.36 14.53
N ASN A 386 29.54 12.31 13.57
CA ASN A 386 30.91 12.80 13.74
C ASN A 386 30.94 14.28 14.07
N TYR A 387 30.15 15.10 13.36
CA TYR A 387 30.01 16.52 13.69
C TYR A 387 29.55 16.70 15.14
N CYS A 388 28.45 16.08 15.57
CA CYS A 388 27.96 16.22 16.94
C CYS A 388 28.94 15.71 18.01
N ASN A 389 29.71 14.66 17.68
CA ASN A 389 30.80 14.18 18.51
C ASN A 389 31.91 15.24 18.67
N THR A 390 32.33 15.91 17.59
CA THR A 390 33.31 17.02 17.68
C THR A 390 32.80 18.21 18.52
N GLN A 391 31.48 18.41 18.58
CA GLN A 391 30.85 19.43 19.40
C GLN A 391 30.69 19.00 20.87
N ASN A 392 31.07 17.77 21.23
CA ASN A 392 30.90 17.17 22.55
C ASN A 392 29.43 17.10 23.02
N LEU A 393 28.49 16.99 22.07
CA LEU A 393 27.05 16.97 22.34
C LEU A 393 26.49 15.55 22.30
N SER A 394 25.54 15.26 23.20
CA SER A 394 25.08 13.90 23.50
C SER A 394 23.96 13.40 22.58
N TYR A 395 23.37 14.29 21.78
CA TYR A 395 22.34 13.98 20.80
C TYR A 395 22.68 14.58 19.44
N ALA A 396 22.30 13.87 18.38
CA ALA A 396 22.41 14.29 16.99
C ALA A 396 21.04 14.15 16.32
N GLY A 397 20.75 15.05 15.39
CA GLY A 397 19.46 15.18 14.72
C GLY A 397 19.66 15.50 13.25
N ILE A 398 19.05 14.72 12.36
CA ILE A 398 19.24 14.86 10.91
C ILE A 398 17.91 15.15 10.21
N LYS A 399 17.90 16.21 9.40
CA LYS A 399 16.74 16.63 8.60
C LYS A 399 17.18 17.11 7.21
N GLY A 400 17.07 16.25 6.22
CA GLY A 400 17.64 16.43 4.88
C GLY A 400 19.16 16.59 4.95
N THR A 401 19.63 17.79 4.61
CA THR A 401 21.06 18.17 4.71
C THR A 401 21.38 18.92 6.01
N ALA A 402 20.40 19.18 6.86
CA ALA A 402 20.62 19.82 8.15
C ALA A 402 21.01 18.78 9.20
N CYS A 403 22.05 19.09 9.96
CA CYS A 403 22.49 18.35 11.14
C CYS A 403 22.43 19.27 12.36
N SER A 404 21.76 18.83 13.42
CA SER A 404 21.62 19.55 14.68
C SER A 404 22.08 18.68 15.84
N CYS A 405 22.60 19.29 16.90
CA CYS A 405 23.15 18.59 18.05
C CYS A 405 22.65 19.22 19.34
N SER A 406 22.58 18.45 20.44
CA SER A 406 22.19 18.99 21.75
C SER A 406 22.67 18.08 22.88
N ASN A 407 22.63 18.56 24.13
CA ASN A 407 22.82 17.71 25.32
C ASN A 407 21.50 17.17 25.90
N SER A 408 20.38 17.73 25.45
CA SER A 408 19.05 17.29 25.85
C SER A 408 18.12 17.31 24.63
N VAL A 409 17.09 16.48 24.70
CA VAL A 409 16.08 16.41 23.66
C VAL A 409 14.73 16.12 24.31
N ASN A 410 13.68 16.73 23.79
CA ASN A 410 12.34 16.49 24.30
C ASN A 410 11.81 15.15 23.77
N THR A 411 12.02 14.09 24.54
CA THR A 411 11.65 12.70 24.19
C THR A 411 10.14 12.49 24.07
N SER A 412 9.30 13.37 24.60
CA SER A 412 7.83 13.30 24.40
C SER A 412 7.40 13.52 22.94
N LYS A 413 8.31 14.04 22.11
CA LYS A 413 8.10 14.26 20.68
C LYS A 413 8.51 13.08 19.81
N PHE A 414 9.00 12.00 20.40
CA PHE A 414 9.60 10.87 19.67
C PHE A 414 8.54 9.81 19.38
N SER A 415 8.46 9.39 18.11
CA SER A 415 7.79 8.14 17.76
C SER A 415 8.84 7.02 17.77
N LYS A 416 8.60 5.97 18.57
CA LYS A 416 9.40 4.73 18.53
C LYS A 416 9.11 3.89 17.29
N SER A 417 8.03 4.22 16.58
CA SER A 417 7.49 3.44 15.48
C SER A 417 7.36 4.34 14.26
N TYR A 418 8.47 4.56 13.53
CA TYR A 418 8.57 5.16 12.17
C TYR A 418 8.66 6.70 12.03
N ALA A 419 8.92 7.26 10.85
CA ALA A 419 10.01 6.98 9.89
C ALA A 419 10.49 8.34 9.38
N CYS A 420 11.79 8.52 9.49
CA CYS A 420 12.52 9.53 8.77
C CYS A 420 12.90 8.82 7.47
N ASP A 421 12.19 9.11 6.38
CA ASP A 421 12.17 8.33 5.12
C ASP A 421 12.90 9.03 3.96
N LYS A 422 13.45 10.21 4.23
CA LYS A 422 14.22 10.97 3.25
C LYS A 422 15.59 10.36 3.13
N VAL A 423 15.86 9.73 2.00
CA VAL A 423 17.18 9.19 1.66
C VAL A 423 18.25 10.28 1.83
N CYS A 424 19.35 9.91 2.47
CA CYS A 424 20.49 10.78 2.68
C CYS A 424 21.15 11.15 1.33
N THR A 425 21.51 12.43 1.15
CA THR A 425 22.03 12.91 -0.16
C THR A 425 23.44 12.43 -0.48
N GLY A 426 24.14 11.79 0.47
CA GLY A 426 25.48 11.23 0.33
C GLY A 426 25.58 9.75 0.63
N ASP A 427 24.48 9.09 1.01
CA ASP A 427 24.39 7.64 1.10
C ASP A 427 22.94 7.20 0.82
N SER A 428 22.74 6.46 -0.27
CA SER A 428 21.41 6.00 -0.70
C SER A 428 20.79 4.96 0.25
N ASN A 429 21.58 4.39 1.16
CA ASN A 429 21.17 3.30 2.03
C ASN A 429 20.83 3.80 3.44
N GLU A 430 20.80 5.11 3.65
CA GLU A 430 20.53 5.74 4.93
C GLU A 430 19.39 6.74 4.82
N PHE A 431 18.75 7.02 5.96
CA PHE A 431 17.68 8.00 6.04
C PHE A 431 18.00 9.17 6.96
N CYS A 432 17.77 10.36 6.43
CA CYS A 432 18.17 11.66 6.97
C CYS A 432 16.94 12.52 7.26
N GLY A 433 16.04 12.05 8.11
CA GLY A 433 14.85 12.83 8.50
C GLY A 433 13.69 12.75 7.49
N SER A 434 12.83 13.77 7.50
CA SER A 434 11.85 14.08 6.45
C SER A 434 11.49 15.58 6.50
N ASP A 435 10.60 16.08 5.64
CA ASP A 435 10.34 17.53 5.54
C ASP A 435 9.85 18.16 6.86
N ASN A 436 9.17 17.40 7.73
CA ASN A 436 8.70 17.85 9.06
C ASN A 436 9.15 16.91 10.20
N ARG A 437 10.22 16.13 9.97
CA ARG A 437 10.75 15.20 10.97
C ARG A 437 12.27 15.23 11.01
N ILE A 438 12.81 14.97 12.20
CA ILE A 438 14.24 14.87 12.46
C ILE A 438 14.58 13.46 12.96
N ALA A 439 15.58 12.83 12.35
CA ALA A 439 16.10 11.53 12.77
C ALA A 439 17.07 11.75 13.93
N VAL A 440 16.81 11.18 15.11
CA VAL A 440 17.56 11.47 16.33
C VAL A 440 18.39 10.27 16.78
N TYR A 441 19.61 10.55 17.21
CA TYR A 441 20.60 9.59 17.72
C TYR A 441 21.16 10.08 19.07
N SER A 442 21.61 9.16 19.92
CA SER A 442 22.19 9.45 21.24
C SER A 442 23.59 8.86 21.38
N GLY A 443 24.56 9.65 21.83
CA GLY A 443 26.01 9.35 21.85
C GLY A 443 26.63 9.07 23.22
N LYS A 444 25.90 9.23 24.33
CA LYS A 444 26.41 9.06 25.71
C LYS A 444 25.40 8.36 26.61
N GLY A 445 25.46 7.03 26.66
CA GLY A 445 24.59 6.21 27.52
C GLY A 445 23.14 6.23 27.05
N ALA A 446 22.63 5.09 26.60
CA ALA A 446 21.23 4.95 26.27
C ALA A 446 20.38 5.45 27.46
N ILE A 447 19.50 6.43 27.24
CA ILE A 447 18.38 6.59 28.15
C ILE A 447 17.54 5.32 27.98
N GLU A 448 17.52 4.50 29.02
CA GLU A 448 16.65 3.34 29.09
C GLU A 448 15.20 3.84 28.99
N LEU A 449 14.62 3.68 27.81
CA LEU A 449 13.19 3.87 27.64
C LEU A 449 12.48 2.79 28.46
N PRO A 450 11.32 3.09 29.08
CA PRO A 450 10.60 2.11 29.89
C PRO A 450 10.33 0.84 29.07
N PRO A 451 10.56 -0.36 29.67
CA PRO A 451 10.56 -1.62 28.94
C PRO A 451 9.18 -1.97 28.38
N GLU A 452 9.16 -2.51 27.17
CA GLU A 452 7.99 -3.09 26.51
C GLU A 452 7.92 -4.61 26.82
N PRO A 453 6.73 -5.22 27.01
CA PRO A 453 6.61 -6.62 27.40
C PRO A 453 7.12 -7.58 26.32
N SER A 454 7.97 -8.53 26.73
CA SER A 454 8.64 -9.49 25.87
C SER A 454 7.67 -10.52 25.24
N ALA A 455 7.72 -10.67 23.91
CA ALA A 455 7.08 -11.77 23.19
C ALA A 455 8.11 -12.88 22.88
N THR A 456 7.78 -14.11 23.28
CA THR A 456 8.55 -15.35 23.04
C THR A 456 8.38 -15.85 21.60
N SER A 457 9.49 -16.12 20.91
CA SER A 457 9.53 -16.79 19.59
C SER A 457 9.30 -18.30 19.69
N PRO A 458 8.56 -18.93 18.76
CA PRO A 458 8.68 -20.36 18.46
C PRO A 458 9.64 -20.65 17.30
N SER A 459 10.20 -21.86 17.33
CA SER A 459 11.26 -22.44 16.50
C SER A 459 10.83 -22.93 15.10
N ASN A 460 11.73 -22.84 14.13
CA ASN A 460 11.61 -23.37 12.75
C ASN A 460 11.54 -24.91 12.66
N PRO A 461 10.84 -25.48 11.66
CA PRO A 461 11.06 -26.83 11.14
C PRO A 461 11.99 -26.88 9.89
N PRO A 462 12.49 -28.06 9.50
CA PRO A 462 13.69 -28.20 8.68
C PRO A 462 13.46 -28.29 7.16
N THR A 463 14.55 -27.97 6.46
CA THR A 463 14.78 -27.89 5.01
C THR A 463 14.83 -29.26 4.33
N SER A 464 14.29 -29.38 3.11
CA SER A 464 14.55 -30.52 2.21
C SER A 464 15.09 -30.05 0.85
N THR A 465 16.16 -30.71 0.41
CA THR A 465 16.96 -30.49 -0.80
C THR A 465 16.29 -30.98 -2.10
N PRO A 466 16.66 -30.44 -3.29
CA PRO A 466 16.07 -30.83 -4.57
C PRO A 466 16.91 -31.87 -5.33
N SER A 467 16.22 -32.70 -6.13
CA SER A 467 16.84 -33.61 -7.11
C SER A 467 16.31 -33.33 -8.53
N ASN A 468 17.23 -33.11 -9.48
CA ASN A 468 17.02 -33.08 -10.93
C ASN A 468 17.02 -34.53 -11.48
N PRO A 469 16.37 -34.83 -12.64
CA PRO A 469 17.12 -34.81 -13.90
C PRO A 469 16.34 -34.42 -15.18
N GLY A 470 17.00 -33.62 -16.04
CA GLY A 470 17.32 -33.92 -17.46
C GLY A 470 16.23 -34.25 -18.50
N GLY A 471 15.98 -33.30 -19.41
CA GLY A 471 16.23 -33.43 -20.87
C GLY A 471 15.16 -34.02 -21.82
N GLY A 472 14.64 -33.18 -22.74
CA GLY A 472 14.34 -33.58 -24.14
C GLY A 472 13.01 -33.13 -24.78
N GLY A 473 13.05 -32.02 -25.55
CA GLY A 473 12.47 -31.93 -26.90
C GLY A 473 11.01 -31.49 -27.14
N GLY A 474 10.83 -30.21 -27.53
CA GLY A 474 9.97 -29.82 -28.66
C GLY A 474 8.57 -29.21 -28.38
N GLY A 475 8.47 -27.87 -28.51
CA GLY A 475 7.32 -27.27 -29.20
C GLY A 475 6.30 -26.44 -28.41
N GLY A 476 6.77 -25.44 -27.66
CA GLY A 476 5.95 -24.34 -27.12
C GLY A 476 6.82 -23.58 -26.13
N ALA A 477 7.10 -22.29 -26.38
CA ALA A 477 8.03 -21.52 -25.56
C ALA A 477 7.69 -21.69 -24.07
N THR A 478 8.69 -22.09 -23.27
CA THR A 478 8.55 -22.20 -21.82
C THR A 478 8.16 -20.84 -21.27
N VAL A 479 7.06 -20.80 -20.53
CA VAL A 479 6.51 -19.57 -19.94
C VAL A 479 7.31 -19.30 -18.66
N PRO A 480 7.96 -18.13 -18.53
CA PRO A 480 8.72 -17.80 -17.33
C PRO A 480 7.81 -17.80 -16.11
N LYS A 481 8.37 -17.88 -14.89
CA LYS A 481 7.62 -17.68 -13.65
C LYS A 481 6.88 -16.35 -13.76
N TRP A 482 5.63 -16.34 -13.32
CA TRP A 482 4.64 -15.27 -13.48
C TRP A 482 4.07 -15.09 -14.89
N GLY A 483 4.54 -15.78 -15.92
CA GLY A 483 3.97 -15.70 -17.26
C GLY A 483 2.59 -16.37 -17.36
N GLN A 484 1.73 -15.88 -18.26
CA GLN A 484 0.45 -16.52 -18.55
C GLN A 484 0.68 -17.86 -19.24
N CYS A 485 0.16 -18.93 -18.65
CA CYS A 485 0.31 -20.30 -19.12
C CYS A 485 -1.02 -20.96 -19.50
N GLY A 486 -2.14 -20.23 -19.38
CA GLY A 486 -3.46 -20.76 -19.68
C GLY A 486 -4.58 -19.75 -19.51
N GLY A 487 -5.82 -20.20 -19.73
CA GLY A 487 -7.03 -19.40 -19.71
C GLY A 487 -7.84 -19.51 -21.00
N ILE A 488 -9.15 -19.33 -20.91
CA ILE A 488 -10.06 -19.29 -22.06
C ILE A 488 -9.59 -18.21 -23.04
N GLY A 489 -9.31 -18.62 -24.28
CA GLY A 489 -8.82 -17.75 -25.35
C GLY A 489 -7.29 -17.57 -25.40
N TRP A 490 -6.53 -18.18 -24.49
CA TRP A 490 -5.06 -18.16 -24.53
C TRP A 490 -4.51 -19.13 -25.59
N SER A 491 -3.61 -18.62 -26.45
CA SER A 491 -2.94 -19.40 -27.50
C SER A 491 -1.40 -19.41 -27.38
N GLY A 492 -0.86 -18.84 -26.29
CA GLY A 492 0.57 -18.80 -26.03
C GLY A 492 1.11 -20.08 -25.36
N GLY A 493 2.30 -20.00 -24.78
CA GLY A 493 2.93 -21.14 -24.09
C GLY A 493 2.06 -21.66 -22.93
N THR A 494 2.09 -22.96 -22.71
CA THR A 494 1.32 -23.65 -21.65
C THR A 494 2.19 -24.39 -20.65
N VAL A 495 3.50 -24.44 -20.91
CA VAL A 495 4.48 -25.15 -20.09
C VAL A 495 5.30 -24.11 -19.33
N CYS A 496 5.28 -24.18 -18.02
CA CYS A 496 6.00 -23.25 -17.15
C CYS A 496 7.48 -23.59 -17.02
N GLU A 497 8.30 -22.59 -16.73
CA GLU A 497 9.72 -22.80 -16.47
C GLU A 497 9.94 -23.72 -15.25
N ALA A 498 11.09 -24.39 -15.25
CA ALA A 498 11.41 -25.39 -14.24
C ALA A 498 11.31 -24.82 -12.82
N GLY A 499 10.63 -25.54 -11.93
CA GLY A 499 10.37 -25.10 -10.55
C GLY A 499 9.03 -24.39 -10.35
N THR A 500 8.26 -24.17 -11.42
CA THR A 500 6.93 -23.54 -11.34
C THR A 500 5.87 -24.41 -12.00
N THR A 501 4.60 -24.18 -11.65
CA THR A 501 3.45 -24.91 -12.20
C THR A 501 2.40 -23.94 -12.73
N CYS A 502 1.78 -24.28 -13.85
CA CYS A 502 0.69 -23.48 -14.39
C CYS A 502 -0.53 -23.57 -13.47
N ARG A 503 -0.84 -22.49 -12.75
CA ARG A 503 -1.97 -22.41 -11.82
C ARG A 503 -3.06 -21.49 -12.38
N ALA A 504 -4.28 -22.02 -12.47
CA ALA A 504 -5.44 -21.22 -12.86
C ALA A 504 -5.72 -20.13 -11.82
N GLN A 505 -5.72 -18.86 -12.27
CA GLN A 505 -6.06 -17.70 -11.45
C GLN A 505 -7.52 -17.30 -11.65
N ASN A 506 -8.05 -17.48 -12.86
CA ASN A 506 -9.48 -17.39 -13.17
C ASN A 506 -9.72 -18.13 -14.51
N PRO A 507 -10.97 -18.27 -14.99
CA PRO A 507 -11.25 -18.98 -16.24
C PRO A 507 -10.48 -18.46 -17.46
N TYR A 508 -10.07 -17.19 -17.48
CA TYR A 508 -9.40 -16.54 -18.60
C TYR A 508 -7.89 -16.35 -18.40
N TYR A 509 -7.36 -16.68 -17.21
CA TYR A 509 -5.95 -16.44 -16.87
C TYR A 509 -5.42 -17.55 -15.95
N SER A 510 -4.37 -18.24 -16.39
CA SER A 510 -3.56 -19.14 -15.59
C SER A 510 -2.11 -18.66 -15.65
N GLN A 511 -1.37 -18.79 -14.56
CA GLN A 511 -0.05 -18.21 -14.41
C GLN A 511 0.95 -19.25 -13.89
N CYS A 512 2.20 -19.20 -14.35
CA CYS A 512 3.27 -20.02 -13.81
C CYS A 512 3.67 -19.54 -12.42
N LEU A 513 3.48 -20.37 -11.40
CA LEU A 513 3.77 -20.08 -9.99
C LEU A 513 4.76 -21.06 -9.38
#